data_AF-A0A1Q5HMC0-F1
#
_entry.id   AF-A0A1Q5HMC0-F1
#
_cell.length_a   1.000
_cell.length_b   1.000
_cell.length_c   1.000
_cell.angle_alpha   90.00
_cell.angle_beta   90.00
_cell.angle_gamma   90.00
#
_symmetry.space_group_name_H-M   'P 1'
#
loop_
_entity.id
_entity.type
_entity.pdbx_description
1 polymer ?
#
loop_
_entity_poly.entity_id
_entity_poly.type
_entity_poly.pdbx_seq_one_letter_code
_entity_poly.pdbx_strand_id
1 'polypeptide(L)' 'MATTSRAFTARQPYADVIVLGTKRCENRSRPIPRAAVGASILIHAAQQSHSSGVTAAGLEGHAWPDTRGADLAIKSLTNA' A
#
# COMPACT_ATOMS: atom_id res chain seq x y z
N MET A 1 16.53 17.10 -10.64
CA MET A 1 15.11 17.48 -10.72
C MET A 1 14.30 16.44 -9.96
N ALA A 2 13.52 16.83 -8.95
CA ALA A 2 12.67 15.87 -8.24
C ALA A 2 11.50 15.48 -9.15
N THR A 3 11.41 14.22 -9.55
CA THR A 3 10.26 13.70 -10.28
C THR A 3 9.05 13.70 -9.35
N THR A 4 7.96 14.34 -9.78
CA THR A 4 6.69 14.31 -9.03
C THR A 4 6.11 12.90 -9.09
N SER A 5 6.43 12.08 -8.10
CA SER A 5 5.91 10.71 -8.00
C SER A 5 4.51 10.73 -7.39
N ARG A 6 3.56 10.05 -8.02
CA ARG A 6 2.24 9.82 -7.42
C ARG A 6 2.39 8.80 -6.29
N ALA A 7 1.74 9.06 -5.17
CA ALA A 7 1.77 8.16 -4.01
C ALA A 7 0.38 7.62 -3.69
N PHE A 8 0.38 6.40 -3.17
CA PHE A 8 -0.77 5.72 -2.62
C PHE A 8 -0.47 5.36 -1.17
N THR A 9 -1.31 5.85 -0.27
CA THR A 9 -1.16 5.59 1.16
C THR A 9 -2.04 4.42 1.60
N ALA A 10 -1.42 3.42 2.22
CA ALA A 10 -2.09 2.31 2.89
C ALA A 10 -1.72 2.27 4.38
N ARG A 11 -2.63 1.78 5.21
CA ARG A 11 -2.36 1.55 6.64
C ARG A 11 -1.83 0.13 6.82
N GLN A 12 -1.01 -0.05 7.85
CA GLN A 12 -0.51 -1.38 8.20
C GLN A 12 -1.65 -2.28 8.71
N PRO A 13 -1.60 -3.60 8.43
CA PRO A 13 -0.50 -4.34 7.78
C PRO A 13 -0.50 -4.30 6.24
N TYR A 14 -1.53 -3.74 5.61
CA TYR A 14 -1.75 -3.85 4.16
C TYR A 14 -0.66 -3.18 3.31
N ALA A 15 -0.02 -2.12 3.82
CA ALA A 15 1.10 -1.50 3.13
C ALA A 15 2.26 -2.50 2.93
N ASP A 16 2.65 -3.22 3.98
CA ASP A 16 3.68 -4.26 3.89
C ASP A 16 3.25 -5.41 2.99
N VAL A 17 2.00 -5.87 3.11
CA VAL A 17 1.48 -7.01 2.31
C VAL A 17 1.52 -6.71 0.81
N ILE A 18 1.26 -5.46 0.42
CA ILE A 18 1.34 -5.00 -0.97
C ILE A 18 2.80 -4.94 -1.44
N VAL A 19 3.68 -4.41 -0.60
CA VAL A 19 5.12 -4.29 -0.91
C VAL A 19 5.75 -5.68 -1.10
N LEU A 20 5.42 -6.62 -0.23
CA LEU A 20 5.90 -8.01 -0.26
C LEU A 20 5.22 -8.86 -1.34
N GLY A 21 4.14 -8.36 -1.96
CA GLY A 21 3.47 -9.00 -3.09
C GLY A 21 2.47 -10.10 -2.72
N THR A 22 2.23 -10.33 -1.43
CA THR A 22 1.19 -11.24 -0.93
C THR A 22 -0.22 -10.73 -1.28
N LYS A 23 -0.41 -9.40 -1.26
CA LYS A 23 -1.66 -8.74 -1.70
C LYS A 23 -1.39 -7.96 -2.99
N ARG A 24 -2.05 -8.36 -4.08
CA ARG A 24 -1.90 -7.73 -5.40
C ARG A 24 -3.07 -6.81 -5.76
N CYS A 25 -4.20 -6.95 -5.08
CA CYS A 25 -5.41 -6.16 -5.31
C CYS A 25 -5.73 -5.34 -4.07
N GLU A 26 -5.89 -4.03 -4.23
CA GLU A 26 -6.33 -3.13 -3.18
C GLU A 26 -7.82 -2.79 -3.35
N ASN A 27 -8.56 -2.79 -2.25
CA ASN A 27 -9.99 -2.45 -2.23
C ASN A 27 -10.16 -1.05 -1.64
N ARG A 28 -10.83 -0.15 -2.37
CA ARG A 28 -11.14 1.22 -1.91
C ARG A 28 -12.59 1.58 -2.21
N SER A 29 -13.15 2.44 -1.38
CA SER A 29 -14.52 2.96 -1.55
C SER A 29 -14.66 3.91 -2.75
N ARG A 30 -13.53 4.46 -3.25
CA ARG A 30 -13.50 5.32 -4.42
C ARG A 30 -12.80 4.61 -5.57
N PRO A 31 -13.27 4.78 -6.81
CA PRO A 31 -12.61 4.22 -7.97
C PRO A 31 -11.22 4.83 -8.15
N ILE A 32 -10.32 4.03 -8.70
CA ILE A 32 -9.00 4.48 -9.14
C ILE A 32 -9.14 5.63 -10.16
N PRO A 33 -8.38 6.73 -10.03
CA PRO A 33 -8.34 7.75 -11.06
C PRO A 33 -7.81 7.16 -12.37
N ARG A 34 -8.52 7.34 -13.50
CA ARG A 34 -8.13 6.79 -14.81
C ARG A 34 -6.70 7.14 -15.19
N ALA A 35 -6.26 8.36 -14.89
CA ALA A 35 -4.91 8.83 -15.18
C ALA A 35 -3.81 8.08 -14.41
N ALA A 36 -4.13 7.37 -13.33
CA ALA A 36 -3.17 6.62 -12.51
C ALA A 36 -3.00 5.17 -12.96
N VAL A 37 -3.90 4.64 -13.78
CA VAL A 37 -3.79 3.27 -14.34
C VAL A 37 -2.59 3.22 -15.29
N GLY A 38 -1.76 2.19 -15.14
CA GLY A 38 -0.50 2.00 -15.87
C GLY A 38 0.68 2.79 -15.30
N ALA A 39 0.46 3.65 -14.29
CA ALA A 39 1.53 4.43 -13.68
C ALA A 39 2.32 3.62 -12.65
N SER A 40 3.61 3.96 -12.50
CA SER A 40 4.38 3.61 -11.31
C SER A 40 4.03 4.56 -10.17
N ILE A 41 3.63 4.00 -9.03
CA ILE A 41 3.22 4.75 -7.84
C ILE A 41 4.10 4.39 -6.65
N LEU A 42 4.36 5.36 -5.77
CA LEU A 42 4.94 5.10 -4.46
C LEU A 42 3.88 4.49 -3.54
N ILE A 43 4.26 3.46 -2.79
CA ILE A 43 3.47 2.91 -1.69
C ILE A 43 3.97 3.55 -0.40
N HIS A 44 3.13 4.38 0.20
CA HIS A 44 3.39 5.05 1.47
C HIS A 44 2.67 4.33 2.60
N ALA A 45 3.37 3.97 3.66
CA ALA A 45 2.76 3.46 4.87
C ALA A 45 2.28 4.61 5.76
N ALA A 46 0.98 4.66 6.03
CA ALA A 46 0.40 5.63 6.93
C ALA A 46 0.97 5.50 8.35
N GLN A 47 0.96 6.61 9.10
CA GLN A 47 1.33 6.59 10.52
C GLN A 47 0.31 5.83 11.38
N GLN A 48 -0.98 5.90 11.03
CA GLN A 48 -2.05 5.29 11.81
C GLN A 48 -2.30 3.83 11.41
N SER A 49 -2.62 3.00 12.42
CA SER A 49 -3.06 1.62 12.21
C SER A 49 -4.39 1.53 11.46
N HIS A 50 -4.62 0.40 10.78
CA HIS A 50 -5.90 0.14 10.14
C HIS A 50 -7.05 0.07 11.16
N SER A 51 -8.20 0.67 10.85
CA SER A 51 -9.32 0.81 11.80
C SER A 51 -10.00 -0.51 12.15
N SER A 52 -9.80 -1.56 11.36
CA SER A 52 -10.31 -2.90 11.66
C SER A 52 -9.55 -3.59 12.81
N GLY A 53 -8.42 -3.05 13.25
CA GLY A 53 -7.56 -3.69 14.27
C GLY A 53 -6.80 -4.92 13.77
N VAL A 54 -6.89 -5.25 12.48
CA VAL A 54 -6.12 -6.34 11.86
C VAL A 54 -4.62 -6.03 11.97
N THR A 55 -3.83 -7.02 12.37
CA THR A 55 -2.37 -6.95 12.48
C THR A 55 -1.72 -7.97 11.54
N ALA A 56 -0.40 -7.86 11.31
CA ALA A 56 0.35 -8.86 10.55
C ALA A 56 0.19 -10.26 11.17
N ALA A 57 0.28 -10.37 12.50
CA ALA A 57 0.07 -11.65 13.20
C ALA A 57 -1.34 -12.22 12.99
N GLY A 58 -2.36 -11.36 12.92
CA GLY A 58 -3.74 -11.76 12.61
C GLY A 58 -3.95 -12.18 11.15
N LEU A 59 -3.07 -11.77 10.24
CA LEU A 59 -3.03 -12.23 8.85
C LEU A 59 -2.02 -13.36 8.71
N GLU A 60 -2.49 -14.60 8.81
CA GLU A 60 -1.72 -15.82 8.48
C GLU A 60 -0.43 -16.02 9.30
N GLY A 61 -0.29 -15.36 10.46
CA GLY A 61 0.87 -15.50 11.33
C GLY A 61 2.15 -14.85 10.80
N HIS A 62 2.05 -13.89 9.87
CA HIS A 62 3.22 -13.21 9.32
C HIS A 62 3.84 -12.23 10.34
N ALA A 63 5.16 -12.10 10.28
CA ALA A 63 5.93 -11.08 10.99
C ALA A 63 6.51 -10.08 9.99
N TRP A 64 5.70 -9.11 9.58
CA TRP A 64 6.14 -8.04 8.67
C TRP A 64 6.71 -6.84 9.45
N PRO A 65 7.56 -6.00 8.82
CA PRO A 65 8.29 -4.93 9.50
C PRO A 65 7.43 -3.90 10.25
N ASP A 66 6.17 -3.68 9.85
CA ASP A 66 5.27 -2.64 10.38
C ASP A 66 5.90 -1.24 10.29
N THR A 67 6.60 -0.97 9.18
CA THR A 67 7.20 0.36 8.93
C THR A 67 6.08 1.37 8.71
N ARG A 68 6.09 2.50 9.44
CA ARG A 68 5.03 3.53 9.39
C ARG A 68 5.61 4.91 9.08
N GLY A 69 4.81 5.75 8.42
CA GLY A 69 5.18 7.12 8.08
C GLY A 69 6.27 7.24 7.01
N ALA A 70 6.44 6.21 6.18
CA ALA A 70 7.54 6.13 5.21
C ALA A 70 7.07 5.58 3.86
N ASP A 71 7.79 5.97 2.81
CA ASP A 71 7.67 5.37 1.48
C ASP A 71 8.40 4.03 1.46
N LEU A 72 7.67 2.96 1.14
CA LEU A 72 8.17 1.59 1.24
C LEU A 72 8.70 1.04 -0.08
N ALA A 73 8.03 1.35 -1.19
CA ALA A 73 8.38 0.85 -2.52
C ALA A 73 7.70 1.63 -3.63
N ILE A 74 8.15 1.40 -4.87
CA ILE A 74 7.41 1.75 -6.09
C ILE A 74 6.72 0.48 -6.63
N LYS A 75 5.45 0.59 -7.02
CA LYS A 75 4.68 -0.50 -7.64
C LYS A 75 3.95 0.00 -8.89
N SER A 76 3.75 -0.89 -9.86
CA SER A 76 2.91 -0.61 -11.03
C SER A 76 1.44 -0.78 -10.66
N LEU A 77 0.63 0.21 -11.02
CA LEU A 77 -0.80 0.19 -10.77
C LEU A 77 -1.54 -0.25 -12.04
N THR A 78 -2.23 -1.39 -11.97
CA THR A 78 -3.04 -1.92 -13.08
C THR A 78 -4.51 -1.96 -12.69
N ASN A 79 -5.39 -2.05 -13.69
CA ASN A 79 -6.76 -2.49 -13.41
C ASN A 79 -6.73 -3.98 -13.07
N ALA A 80 -7.57 -4.36 -12.11
CA ALA A 80 -7.86 -5.77 -11.80
C ALA A 80 -8.77 -6.38 -12.86
#